data_AF-A0A8C2HS07-F1
#
_entry.id   AF-A0A8C2HS07-F1
#
_cell.length_a   1.000
_cell.length_b   1.000
_cell.length_c   1.000
_cell.angle_alpha   90.00
_cell.angle_beta   90.00
_cell.angle_gamma   90.00
#
_symmetry.space_group_name_H-M   'P 1'
#
loop_
_entity.id
_entity.type
_entity.pdbx_description
1 polymer ?
#
loop_
_entity_poly.entity_id
_entity_poly.type
_entity_poly.pdbx_seq_one_letter_code
_entity_poly.pdbx_strand_id
1 'polypeptide(L)'
;MWIVTLLALCTVLCCAQGHKQEECLNLHITPPMIKDMMETSERIQKHLPRDNAPFHRILVKLKKCSKKLNIPDFKRILEIYDEHVFQKLWKNSTHQLPKLFMDSVARLKDTIEICETKGKQTPSHCARENLKTIEDKLKTLQPNGLCKAQSEFRSVLVWISYAMDKRRTHEIH
;
A
#
# COMPACT_ATOMS: atom_id res chain seq x y z
N MET A 1 10.81 -36.84 15.46
CA MET A 1 10.45 -35.81 16.47
C MET A 1 11.08 -34.45 16.23
N TRP A 2 12.37 -34.35 15.88
CA TRP A 2 13.05 -33.05 15.63
C TRP A 2 12.43 -32.18 14.52
N ILE A 3 11.89 -32.79 13.46
CA ILE A 3 11.25 -32.06 12.36
C ILE A 3 9.96 -31.36 12.83
N VAL A 4 9.21 -31.98 13.75
CA VAL A 4 7.95 -31.42 14.27
C VAL A 4 8.20 -30.23 15.19
N THR A 5 9.24 -30.30 16.03
CA THR A 5 9.67 -29.17 16.88
C THR A 5 10.27 -28.02 16.07
N LEU A 6 11.03 -28.30 15.01
CA LEU A 6 11.53 -27.27 14.07
C LEU A 6 10.40 -26.55 13.32
N LEU A 7 9.40 -27.29 12.84
CA LEU A 7 8.23 -26.72 12.18
C LEU A 7 7.40 -25.85 13.15
N ALA A 8 7.20 -26.31 14.39
CA ALA A 8 6.51 -25.53 15.42
C ALA A 8 7.25 -24.21 15.73
N LEU A 9 8.57 -24.25 15.89
CA LEU A 9 9.38 -23.04 16.13
C LEU A 9 9.32 -22.04 14.96
N CYS A 10 9.37 -22.51 13.71
CA CYS A 10 9.20 -21.64 12.54
C CYS A 10 7.82 -20.95 12.52
N THR A 11 6.74 -21.68 12.86
CA THR A 11 5.40 -21.07 12.90
C THR A 11 5.27 -20.01 13.99
N VAL A 12 5.84 -20.25 15.18
CA VAL A 12 5.84 -19.29 16.29
C VAL A 12 6.65 -18.03 15.96
N LEU A 13 7.83 -18.18 15.35
CA LEU A 13 8.66 -17.05 14.91
C LEU A 13 7.97 -16.21 13.83
N CYS A 14 7.31 -16.84 12.85
CA CYS A 14 6.55 -16.13 11.81
C CYS A 14 5.35 -15.36 12.39
N CYS A 15 4.64 -15.93 13.37
CA CYS A 15 3.54 -15.26 14.06
C CYS A 15 4.01 -14.06 14.89
N ALA A 16 5.14 -14.17 15.60
CA ALA A 16 5.71 -13.09 16.40
C ALA A 16 6.19 -11.90 15.53
N GLN A 17 6.73 -12.17 14.32
CA GLN A 17 7.16 -11.12 13.41
C GLN A 17 5.97 -10.34 12.82
N GLY A 18 4.89 -11.03 12.44
CA GLY A 18 3.67 -10.37 11.96
C GLY A 18 3.03 -9.47 13.02
N HIS A 19 3.05 -9.91 14.29
CA HIS A 19 2.52 -9.14 15.41
C HIS A 19 3.28 -7.84 15.67
N LYS A 20 4.63 -7.88 15.62
CA LYS A 20 5.47 -6.67 15.76
C LYS A 20 5.24 -5.65 14.65
N GLN A 21 4.97 -6.10 13.43
CA GLN A 21 4.69 -5.21 12.30
C GLN A 21 3.34 -4.50 12.47
N GLU A 22 2.30 -5.23 12.85
CA GLU A 22 0.96 -4.67 13.13
C GLU A 22 1.00 -3.65 14.28
N GLU A 23 1.67 -3.98 15.38
CA GLU A 23 1.82 -3.10 16.53
C GLU A 23 2.54 -1.80 16.16
N CYS A 24 3.61 -1.89 15.35
CA CYS A 24 4.29 -0.70 14.85
C CYS A 24 3.40 0.16 13.95
N LEU A 25 2.65 -0.45 13.02
CA LEU A 25 1.73 0.30 12.16
C LEU A 25 0.65 1.01 12.98
N ASN A 26 0.09 0.34 13.99
CA ASN A 26 -0.92 0.94 14.87
C ASN A 26 -0.36 2.07 15.75
N LEU A 27 0.92 1.99 16.13
CA LEU A 27 1.57 3.03 16.92
C LEU A 27 1.80 4.31 16.11
N HIS A 28 2.15 4.17 14.82
CA HIS A 28 2.59 5.31 14.01
C HIS A 28 1.60 5.79 12.95
N ILE A 29 0.66 4.94 12.52
CA ILE A 29 -0.40 5.31 11.57
C ILE A 29 -1.72 5.33 12.32
N THR A 30 -2.42 6.46 12.27
CA THR A 30 -3.72 6.59 12.92
C THR A 30 -4.86 6.43 11.91
N PRO A 31 -6.02 5.88 12.29
CA PRO A 31 -7.19 5.82 11.42
C PRO A 31 -7.62 7.19 10.85
N PRO A 32 -7.59 8.31 11.61
CA PRO A 32 -7.81 9.64 11.07
C PRO A 32 -6.85 10.01 9.93
N MET A 33 -5.56 9.71 10.04
CA MET A 33 -4.58 9.99 8.98
C MET A 33 -4.95 9.29 7.67
N ILE A 34 -5.31 8.01 7.73
CA ILE A 34 -5.73 7.26 6.54
C ILE A 34 -7.04 7.80 5.97
N LYS A 35 -8.00 8.15 6.84
CA LYS A 35 -9.27 8.75 6.45
C LYS A 35 -9.07 10.07 5.70
N ASP A 36 -8.25 10.97 6.24
CA ASP A 36 -7.95 12.26 5.62
C ASP A 36 -7.30 12.09 4.24
N MET A 37 -6.40 11.11 4.10
CA MET A 37 -5.80 10.78 2.81
C MET A 37 -6.84 10.24 1.81
N MET A 38 -7.79 9.41 2.25
CA MET A 38 -8.88 8.92 1.41
C MET A 38 -9.79 10.06 0.96
N GLU A 39 -10.17 10.95 1.85
CA GLU A 39 -11.01 12.11 1.54
C GLU A 39 -10.30 13.06 0.57
N THR A 40 -9.01 13.33 0.79
CA THR A 40 -8.19 14.14 -0.11
C THR A 40 -8.08 13.50 -1.48
N SER A 41 -7.85 12.19 -1.55
CA SER A 41 -7.82 11.42 -2.80
C SER A 41 -9.15 11.50 -3.55
N GLU A 42 -10.28 11.43 -2.86
CA GLU A 42 -11.61 11.58 -3.46
C GLU A 42 -11.86 13.00 -3.98
N ARG A 43 -11.44 14.02 -3.23
CA ARG A 43 -11.50 15.41 -3.70
C ARG A 43 -10.67 15.61 -4.96
N ILE A 44 -9.46 15.04 -5.03
CA ILE A 44 -8.63 15.08 -6.25
C ILE A 44 -9.36 14.38 -7.40
N GLN A 45 -9.90 13.18 -7.17
CA GLN A 45 -10.59 12.41 -8.19
C GLN A 45 -11.75 13.19 -8.84
N LYS A 46 -12.50 13.98 -8.06
CA LYS A 46 -13.59 14.83 -8.57
C LYS A 46 -13.13 15.88 -9.59
N HIS A 47 -11.84 16.24 -9.58
CA HIS A 47 -11.24 17.21 -10.50
C HIS A 47 -10.48 16.55 -11.65
N LEU A 48 -10.33 15.23 -11.65
CA LEU A 48 -9.65 14.52 -12.74
C LEU A 48 -10.63 14.23 -13.90
N PRO A 49 -10.13 14.15 -15.14
CA PRO A 49 -10.93 13.73 -16.28
C PRO A 49 -11.57 12.36 -16.01
N ARG A 50 -12.85 12.20 -16.38
CA ARG A 50 -13.52 10.92 -16.28
C ARG A 50 -12.91 9.93 -17.28
N ASP A 51 -12.53 8.75 -16.80
CA ASP A 51 -12.16 7.64 -17.66
C ASP A 51 -13.44 6.93 -18.15
N ASN A 52 -13.80 7.17 -19.41
CA ASN A 52 -14.94 6.50 -20.06
C ASN A 52 -14.55 5.14 -20.67
N ALA A 53 -13.28 4.71 -20.57
CA ALA A 53 -12.84 3.45 -21.13
C ALA A 53 -13.41 2.24 -20.35
N PRO A 54 -13.53 1.05 -21.01
CA PRO A 54 -13.97 -0.16 -20.34
C PRO A 54 -13.17 -0.42 -19.06
N PHE A 55 -13.87 -0.84 -18.01
CA PHE A 55 -13.36 -0.92 -16.65
C PHE A 55 -12.23 -1.96 -16.50
N HIS A 56 -11.00 -1.54 -16.76
CA HIS A 56 -9.79 -2.34 -16.54
C HIS A 56 -9.08 -1.91 -15.26
N ARG A 57 -9.35 -2.60 -14.16
CA ARG A 57 -8.68 -2.35 -12.88
C ARG A 57 -7.17 -2.61 -12.99
N ILE A 58 -6.35 -1.69 -12.50
CA ILE A 58 -4.88 -1.80 -12.47
C ILE A 58 -4.44 -2.74 -11.35
N LEU A 59 -5.05 -2.63 -10.18
CA LEU A 59 -4.62 -3.31 -8.96
C LEU A 59 -5.23 -4.73 -8.75
N VAL A 60 -5.91 -5.32 -9.74
CA VAL A 60 -6.65 -6.60 -9.57
C VAL A 60 -5.80 -7.72 -9.00
N LYS A 61 -4.60 -7.92 -9.54
CA LYS A 61 -3.75 -9.04 -9.14
C LYS A 61 -3.27 -8.88 -7.70
N LEU A 62 -2.84 -7.68 -7.34
CA LEU A 62 -2.36 -7.36 -5.99
C LEU A 62 -3.50 -7.33 -4.96
N LYS A 63 -4.73 -7.02 -5.37
CA LYS A 63 -5.92 -7.15 -4.51
C LYS A 63 -6.08 -8.55 -3.95
N LYS A 64 -5.73 -9.61 -4.71
CA LYS A 64 -5.79 -10.99 -4.22
C LYS A 64 -4.75 -11.26 -3.11
N CYS A 65 -3.67 -10.48 -3.09
CA CYS A 65 -2.62 -10.56 -2.09
C CYS A 65 -2.81 -9.60 -0.92
N SER A 66 -3.84 -8.73 -0.92
CA SER A 66 -3.93 -7.60 0.02
C SER A 66 -3.83 -8.02 1.50
N LYS A 67 -4.41 -9.16 1.87
CA LYS A 67 -4.36 -9.71 3.25
C LYS A 67 -2.98 -10.25 3.66
N LYS A 68 -2.11 -10.52 2.69
CA LYS A 68 -0.78 -11.11 2.86
C LYS A 68 0.35 -10.08 2.71
N LEU A 69 0.02 -8.82 2.40
CA LEU A 69 1.01 -7.75 2.26
C LEU A 69 1.67 -7.47 3.62
N ASN A 70 2.98 -7.29 3.59
CA ASN A 70 3.80 -6.90 4.75
C ASN A 70 4.35 -5.46 4.58
N ILE A 71 5.14 -5.01 5.54
CA ILE A 71 5.75 -3.67 5.54
C ILE A 71 6.54 -3.38 4.25
N PRO A 72 7.49 -4.23 3.80
CA PRO A 72 8.17 -4.04 2.52
C PRO A 72 7.23 -3.94 1.31
N ASP A 73 6.16 -4.73 1.30
CA ASP A 73 5.19 -4.69 0.20
C ASP A 73 4.51 -3.33 0.13
N PHE A 74 4.06 -2.79 1.27
CA PHE A 74 3.45 -1.46 1.31
C PHE A 74 4.44 -0.36 0.93
N LYS A 75 5.66 -0.39 1.48
CA LYS A 75 6.73 0.54 1.11
C LYS A 75 6.94 0.55 -0.40
N ARG A 76 7.09 -0.64 -1.00
CA ARG A 76 7.29 -0.77 -2.45
C ARG A 76 6.10 -0.27 -3.28
N ILE A 77 4.86 -0.53 -2.84
CA ILE A 77 3.66 0.00 -3.51
C ILE A 77 3.68 1.53 -3.50
N LEU A 78 3.97 2.15 -2.36
CA LEU A 78 4.01 3.60 -2.23
C LEU A 78 5.11 4.22 -3.10
N GLU A 79 6.29 3.60 -3.16
CA GLU A 79 7.39 4.02 -4.06
C GLU A 79 6.96 3.97 -5.54
N ILE A 80 6.38 2.85 -5.98
CA ILE A 80 5.90 2.67 -7.36
C ILE A 80 4.88 3.77 -7.72
N TYR A 81 3.95 4.06 -6.82
CA TYR A 81 2.92 5.08 -7.04
C TYR A 81 3.49 6.50 -7.05
N ASP A 82 4.39 6.80 -6.12
CA ASP A 82 5.09 8.08 -6.10
C ASP A 82 5.82 8.31 -7.43
N GLU A 83 6.72 7.39 -7.80
CA GLU A 83 7.57 7.52 -8.99
C GLU A 83 6.78 7.52 -10.31
N HIS A 84 5.81 6.62 -10.45
CA HIS A 84 5.17 6.36 -11.75
C HIS A 84 3.77 6.94 -11.90
N VAL A 85 3.17 7.48 -10.83
CA VAL A 85 1.84 8.08 -10.88
C VAL A 85 1.89 9.53 -10.39
N PHE A 86 2.24 9.77 -9.13
CA PHE A 86 2.10 11.09 -8.52
C PHE A 86 3.09 12.10 -9.07
N GLN A 87 4.38 11.74 -9.19
CA GLN A 87 5.37 12.62 -9.80
C GLN A 87 5.02 12.94 -11.26
N LYS A 88 4.56 11.96 -12.04
CA LYS A 88 4.15 12.20 -13.43
C LYS A 88 2.93 13.11 -13.56
N LEU A 89 1.97 13.01 -12.64
CA LEU A 89 0.78 13.85 -12.64
C LEU A 89 1.05 15.26 -12.11
N TRP A 90 1.89 15.40 -11.08
CA TRP A 90 1.88 16.59 -10.23
C TRP A 90 3.24 17.17 -9.84
N LYS A 91 4.37 16.65 -10.34
CA LYS A 91 5.72 17.17 -10.01
C LYS A 91 5.84 18.70 -10.16
N ASN A 92 5.15 19.27 -11.15
CA ASN A 92 5.15 20.71 -11.42
C ASN A 92 3.79 21.38 -11.13
N SER A 93 2.90 20.71 -10.40
CA SER A 93 1.58 21.27 -10.10
C SER A 93 1.71 22.40 -9.08
N THR A 94 1.08 23.53 -9.37
CA THR A 94 0.92 24.64 -8.41
C THR A 94 -0.34 24.48 -7.55
N HIS A 95 -1.17 23.47 -7.82
CA HIS A 95 -2.39 23.23 -7.07
C HIS A 95 -2.07 22.71 -5.65
N GLN A 96 -2.65 23.37 -4.65
CA GLN A 96 -2.43 23.05 -3.24
C GLN A 96 -2.90 21.63 -2.87
N LEU A 97 -4.01 21.15 -3.47
CA LEU A 97 -4.61 19.87 -3.09
C LEU A 97 -3.72 18.65 -3.46
N PRO A 98 -3.19 18.52 -4.70
CA PRO A 98 -2.17 17.52 -5.01
C PRO A 98 -0.92 17.60 -4.12
N LYS A 99 -0.45 18.81 -3.81
CA LYS A 99 0.70 19.01 -2.92
C LYS A 99 0.46 18.43 -1.53
N LEU A 100 -0.66 18.80 -0.89
CA LEU A 100 -1.05 18.27 0.43
C LEU A 100 -1.16 16.73 0.43
N PHE A 101 -1.67 16.16 -0.66
CA PHE A 101 -1.76 14.73 -0.81
C PHE A 101 -0.37 14.07 -0.92
N MET A 102 0.52 14.62 -1.75
CA MET A 102 1.90 14.13 -1.90
C MET A 102 2.68 14.24 -0.58
N ASP A 103 2.54 15.35 0.16
CA ASP A 103 3.16 15.51 1.48
C ASP A 103 2.65 14.43 2.46
N SER A 104 1.36 14.06 2.37
CA SER A 104 0.78 12.99 3.19
C SER A 104 1.29 11.60 2.80
N VAL A 105 1.47 11.35 1.50
CA VAL A 105 2.09 10.11 0.99
C VAL A 105 3.54 10.00 1.45
N ALA A 106 4.31 11.09 1.40
CA ALA A 106 5.69 11.13 1.89
C ALA A 106 5.75 10.77 3.39
N ARG A 107 4.94 11.43 4.23
CA ARG A 107 4.85 11.11 5.66
C ARG A 107 4.46 9.65 5.92
N LEU A 108 3.53 9.10 5.14
CA LEU A 108 3.14 7.70 5.23
C LEU A 108 4.29 6.76 4.87
N LYS A 109 5.09 7.07 3.83
CA LYS A 109 6.30 6.30 3.47
C LYS A 109 7.31 6.29 4.61
N ASP A 110 7.62 7.47 5.16
CA ASP A 110 8.57 7.62 6.28
C ASP A 110 8.10 6.82 7.50
N THR A 111 6.79 6.85 7.76
CA THR A 111 6.18 6.09 8.85
C THR A 111 6.30 4.58 8.64
N ILE A 112 6.04 4.08 7.43
CA ILE A 112 6.18 2.65 7.11
C ILE A 112 7.64 2.21 7.20
N GLU A 113 8.58 3.07 6.82
CA GLU A 113 10.01 2.80 6.93
C GLU A 113 10.47 2.64 8.39
N ILE A 114 9.92 3.40 9.33
CA ILE A 114 10.17 3.20 10.78
C ILE A 114 9.78 1.78 11.22
N CYS A 115 8.72 1.22 10.64
CA CYS A 115 8.23 -0.12 10.94
C CYS A 115 8.96 -1.25 10.21
N GLU A 116 9.94 -0.93 9.37
CA GLU A 116 10.77 -1.91 8.70
C GLU A 116 11.79 -2.49 9.70
N THR A 117 11.69 -3.79 10.01
CA THR A 117 12.64 -4.38 10.97
C THR A 117 14.03 -4.47 10.35
N LYS A 118 15.07 -4.22 11.15
CA LYS A 118 16.47 -4.44 10.75
C LYS A 118 16.68 -5.89 10.28
N GLY A 119 16.94 -6.06 8.98
CA GLY A 119 17.11 -7.33 8.27
C GLY A 119 16.54 -7.25 6.85
N LYS A 120 16.99 -8.13 5.93
CA LYS A 120 16.41 -8.21 4.57
C LYS A 120 15.00 -8.80 4.65
N GLN A 121 14.00 -7.99 5.01
CA GLN A 121 12.63 -8.37 4.75
C GLN A 121 12.42 -8.30 3.23
N THR A 122 12.12 -9.44 2.64
CA THR A 122 11.81 -9.51 1.21
C THR A 122 10.30 -9.30 1.02
N PRO A 123 9.87 -8.74 -0.12
CA PRO A 123 8.47 -8.70 -0.49
C PRO A 123 7.83 -10.08 -0.32
N SER A 124 6.57 -10.13 0.13
CA SER A 124 5.89 -11.41 0.27
C SER A 124 5.89 -12.17 -1.06
N HIS A 125 5.93 -13.50 -1.02
CA HIS A 125 5.88 -14.32 -2.23
C HIS A 125 4.70 -13.94 -3.13
N CYS A 126 3.55 -13.61 -2.53
CA CYS A 126 2.36 -13.17 -3.26
C CYS A 126 2.58 -11.82 -3.95
N ALA A 127 3.25 -10.87 -3.29
CA ALA A 127 3.45 -9.54 -3.82
C ALA A 127 4.57 -9.49 -4.87
N ARG A 128 5.66 -10.24 -4.71
CA ARG A 128 6.87 -10.13 -5.56
C ARG A 128 6.59 -10.14 -7.06
N GLU A 129 5.82 -11.11 -7.56
CA GLU A 129 5.50 -11.22 -8.99
C GLU A 129 4.47 -10.18 -9.46
N ASN A 130 3.53 -9.84 -8.57
CA ASN A 130 2.45 -8.91 -8.86
C ASN A 130 2.91 -7.45 -8.84
N LEU A 131 3.87 -7.11 -7.97
CA LEU A 131 4.47 -5.78 -7.87
C LEU A 131 5.23 -5.41 -9.14
N LYS A 132 6.05 -6.32 -9.67
CA LYS A 132 6.75 -6.08 -10.94
C LYS A 132 5.76 -5.86 -12.09
N THR A 133 4.74 -6.71 -12.20
CA THR A 133 3.69 -6.56 -13.22
C THR A 133 2.97 -5.21 -13.13
N ILE A 134 2.67 -4.75 -11.90
CA ILE A 134 2.01 -3.47 -11.66
C ILE A 134 2.95 -2.31 -11.99
N GLU A 135 4.20 -2.39 -11.57
CA GLU A 135 5.22 -1.40 -11.86
C GLU A 135 5.39 -1.20 -13.37
N ASP A 136 5.58 -2.27 -14.13
CA ASP A 136 5.73 -2.23 -15.59
C ASP A 136 4.48 -1.63 -16.26
N LYS A 137 3.29 -1.96 -15.75
CA LYS A 137 2.03 -1.37 -16.22
C LYS A 137 1.95 0.12 -15.91
N LEU A 138 2.28 0.55 -14.69
CA LEU A 138 2.23 1.96 -14.27
C LEU A 138 3.26 2.83 -15.01
N LYS A 139 4.46 2.27 -15.29
CA LYS A 139 5.51 2.95 -16.07
C LYS A 139 5.04 3.39 -17.45
N THR A 140 4.19 2.60 -18.10
CA THR A 140 3.75 2.79 -19.49
C THR A 140 2.41 3.52 -19.62
N LEU A 141 1.80 3.94 -18.51
CA LEU A 141 0.52 4.64 -18.54
C LEU A 141 0.62 6.01 -19.22
N GLN A 142 -0.32 6.24 -20.13
CA GLN A 142 -0.64 7.55 -20.70
C GLN A 142 -1.40 8.41 -19.67
N PRO A 143 -1.55 9.74 -19.89
CA PRO A 143 -2.15 10.65 -18.90
C PRO A 143 -3.51 10.22 -18.35
N ASN A 144 -4.43 9.73 -19.17
CA ASN A 144 -5.74 9.22 -18.72
C ASN A 144 -5.57 7.98 -17.82
N GLY A 145 -4.61 7.11 -18.16
CA GLY A 145 -4.25 5.95 -17.35
C GLY A 145 -3.68 6.36 -15.99
N LEU A 146 -2.89 7.43 -15.92
CA LEU A 146 -2.35 7.96 -14.66
C LEU A 146 -3.47 8.48 -13.75
N CYS A 147 -4.46 9.20 -14.32
CA CYS A 147 -5.63 9.66 -13.58
C CYS A 147 -6.42 8.48 -12.99
N LYS A 148 -6.57 7.41 -13.77
CA LYS A 148 -7.16 6.15 -13.29
C LYS A 148 -6.35 5.52 -12.17
N ALA A 149 -5.03 5.41 -12.32
CA ALA A 149 -4.16 4.86 -11.29
C ALA A 149 -4.30 5.63 -9.97
N GLN A 150 -4.31 6.97 -10.03
CA GLN A 150 -4.58 7.84 -8.89
C GLN A 150 -5.90 7.47 -8.21
N SER A 151 -6.98 7.29 -8.97
CA SER A 151 -8.29 6.96 -8.39
C SER A 151 -8.31 5.58 -7.73
N GLU A 152 -7.54 4.62 -8.26
CA GLU A 152 -7.42 3.29 -7.66
C GLU A 152 -6.56 3.26 -6.41
N PHE A 153 -5.72 4.27 -6.16
CA PHE A 153 -4.81 4.33 -5.02
C PHE A 153 -5.54 4.28 -3.66
N ARG A 154 -6.80 4.71 -3.60
CA ARG A 154 -7.66 4.51 -2.42
C ARG A 154 -7.68 3.05 -1.95
N SER A 155 -7.57 2.09 -2.86
CA SER A 155 -7.47 0.66 -2.53
C SER A 155 -6.24 0.35 -1.68
N VAL A 156 -5.10 0.99 -1.96
CA VAL A 156 -3.85 0.83 -1.19
C VAL A 156 -4.06 1.35 0.23
N LEU A 157 -4.68 2.52 0.39
CA LEU A 157 -5.02 3.09 1.71
C LEU A 157 -5.93 2.15 2.52
N VAL A 158 -6.91 1.50 1.87
CA VAL A 158 -7.77 0.49 2.51
C VAL A 158 -6.94 -0.72 2.96
N TRP A 159 -5.97 -1.17 2.17
CA TRP A 159 -5.13 -2.31 2.54
C TRP A 159 -4.20 -2.01 3.69
N ILE A 160 -3.66 -0.79 3.77
CA ILE A 160 -2.87 -0.32 4.91
C ILE A 160 -3.75 -0.28 6.16
N SER A 161 -4.95 0.30 6.06
CA SER A 161 -5.93 0.30 7.17
C SER A 161 -6.30 -1.11 7.62
N TYR A 162 -6.40 -2.08 6.70
CA TYR A 162 -6.68 -3.47 7.04
C TYR A 162 -5.48 -4.14 7.72
N ALA A 163 -4.25 -3.83 7.30
CA ALA A 163 -3.04 -4.36 7.92
C ALA A 163 -2.84 -3.85 9.35
N MET A 164 -3.32 -2.64 9.64
CA MET A 164 -3.40 -2.09 11.00
C MET A 164 -4.39 -2.88 11.88
N ASP A 165 -5.50 -3.37 11.33
CA ASP A 165 -6.62 -3.97 12.08
C ASP A 165 -6.68 -5.51 12.05
N LYS A 166 -5.56 -6.18 11.73
CA LYS A 166 -5.53 -7.61 11.36
C LYS A 166 -6.03 -8.53 12.49
N ARG A 167 -5.93 -8.12 13.75
CA ARG A 167 -6.46 -8.86 14.92
C ARG A 167 -7.96 -8.76 15.19
N ARG A 168 -8.67 -7.67 14.84
CA ARG A 168 -10.14 -7.59 15.13
C ARG A 168 -10.95 -8.68 14.43
N THR A 169 -10.44 -9.24 13.34
CA THR A 169 -11.07 -10.36 12.62
C THR A 169 -10.72 -11.77 13.13
N HIS A 170 -9.75 -11.93 14.03
CA HIS A 170 -9.35 -13.25 14.54
C HIS A 170 -9.77 -13.51 16.00
N GLU A 171 -10.30 -12.51 16.70
CA GLU A 171 -10.85 -12.64 18.07
C GLU A 171 -12.34 -13.04 18.10
N ILE A 172 -12.96 -13.24 16.94
CA ILE A 172 -14.32 -13.79 16.80
C ILE A 172 -14.23 -15.20 16.21
N HIS A 173 -13.64 -16.15 16.94
CA HIS A 173 -13.87 -17.59 16.75
C HIS A 173 -13.49 -18.37 18.00
#